data_AF-A0A6L6E1P7-F1
#
_entry.id   AF-A0A6L6E1P7-F1
#
_cell.length_a   1.000
_cell.length_b   1.000
_cell.length_c   1.000
_cell.angle_alpha   90.00
_cell.angle_beta   90.00
_cell.angle_gamma   90.00
#
_symmetry.space_group_name_H-M   'P 1'
#
loop_
_entity.id
_entity.type
_entity.pdbx_description
1 polymer ?
#
loop_
_entity_poly.entity_id
_entity_poly.type
_entity_poly.pdbx_seq_one_letter_code
_entity_poly.pdbx_strand_id
1 'polypeptide(L)' 'MPESILLGVVEGITEFLPISSTGHLLVVGDLIGFGTGSASTAADTYSIAIQFGAILAVLF' A
#
# COMPACT_ATOMS: atom_id res chain seq x y z
N MET A 1 -12.80 3.15 1.44
CA MET A 1 -12.55 4.59 1.09
C MET A 1 -11.60 5.27 2.09
N PRO A 2 -11.79 5.18 3.42
CA PRO A 2 -10.74 5.62 4.34
C PRO A 2 -9.49 4.74 4.26
N GLU A 3 -9.62 3.42 4.01
CA GLU A 3 -8.45 2.53 3.91
C GLU A 3 -7.51 2.90 2.77
N SER A 4 -8.04 3.38 1.63
CA SER A 4 -7.22 3.74 0.48
C SER A 4 -6.38 5.00 0.71
N ILE A 5 -6.85 5.92 1.55
CA ILE A 5 -6.06 7.09 1.95
C ILE A 5 -4.95 6.63 2.92
N LEU A 6 -5.29 5.77 3.88
CA LEU A 6 -4.34 5.26 4.86
C LEU A 6 -3.21 4.47 4.18
N LEU A 7 -3.54 3.48 3.35
CA LEU A 7 -2.57 2.66 2.63
C LEU A 7 -1.75 3.49 1.63
N GLY A 8 -2.37 4.48 0.96
CA GLY A 8 -1.67 5.40 0.09
C GLY A 8 -0.65 6.29 0.83
N VAL A 9 -0.98 6.75 2.04
CA VAL A 9 -0.03 7.50 2.89
C VAL A 9 1.09 6.60 3.38
N VAL A 10 0.78 5.37 3.80
CA VAL A 10 1.79 4.39 4.23
C VAL A 10 2.77 4.10 3.09
N GLU A 11 2.27 3.74 1.90
CA GLU A 11 3.12 3.51 0.72
C GLU A 11 3.94 4.76 0.37
N GLY A 12 3.26 5.91 0.25
CA GLY A 12 3.90 7.16 -0.14
C GLY A 12 4.94 7.69 0.84
N ILE A 13 4.97 7.24 2.10
CA ILE A 13 6.05 7.55 3.05
C ILE A 13 7.11 6.45 3.01
N THR A 14 6.69 5.19 3.12
CA THR A 14 7.60 4.06 3.31
C THR A 14 8.37 3.66 2.06
N GLU A 15 7.92 4.03 0.86
CA GLU A 15 8.61 3.75 -0.40
C GLU A 15 9.88 4.61 -0.58
N PHE A 16 9.90 5.82 -0.01
CA PHE A 16 11.07 6.71 -0.05
C PHE A 16 12.06 6.45 1.08
N LEU A 17 11.68 5.65 2.07
CA LEU A 17 12.53 5.26 3.20
C LEU A 17 12.98 3.81 3.04
N PRO A 18 14.24 3.46 3.41
CA PRO A 18 14.74 2.09 3.30
C PRO A 18 14.21 1.19 4.44
N ILE A 19 12.89 1.08 4.59
CA ILE A 19 12.20 0.40 5.70
C ILE A 19 11.16 -0.65 5.23
N SER A 20 11.12 -0.96 3.92
CA SER A 20 10.18 -1.89 3.27
C SER A 20 8.72 -1.43 3.33
N SER A 21 8.22 -0.91 2.21
CA SER A 21 6.82 -0.50 2.02
C SER A 21 5.85 -1.67 2.01
N THR A 22 6.21 -2.77 1.33
CA THR A 22 5.39 -4.00 1.26
C THR A 22 5.07 -4.58 2.64
N GLY A 23 6.05 -4.58 3.56
CA GLY A 23 5.84 -5.07 4.92
C GLY A 23 4.85 -4.22 5.71
N HIS A 24 4.92 -2.89 5.55
CA HIS A 24 4.00 -1.98 6.22
C HIS A 24 2.58 -2.09 5.65
N LEU A 25 2.43 -2.24 4.33
CA LEU A 25 1.11 -2.46 3.71
C LEU A 25 0.45 -3.77 4.17
N LEU A 26 1.22 -4.85 4.34
CA LEU A 26 0.70 -6.11 4.87
C LEU A 26 0.22 -5.96 6.33
N VAL A 27 1.06 -5.37 7.19
CA VAL A 27 0.72 -5.18 8.61
C VAL A 27 -0.47 -4.24 8.78
N VAL A 28 -0.48 -3.11 8.08
CA VAL A 28 -1.59 -2.14 8.13
C VAL A 28 -2.85 -2.73 7.50
N GLY A 29 -2.70 -3.49 6.41
CA GLY A 29 -3.80 -4.21 5.76
C GLY A 29 -4.47 -5.20 6.71
N ASP A 30 -3.69 -6.05 7.38
CA ASP A 30 -4.20 -7.02 8.36
C ASP A 30 -4.89 -6.32 9.54
N LEU A 31 -4.35 -5.20 10.04
CA LEU A 31 -4.93 -4.43 11.14
C LEU A 31 -6.31 -3.84 10.82
N ILE A 32 -6.54 -3.47 9.57
CA ILE A 32 -7.81 -2.89 9.12
C ILE A 32 -8.72 -3.92 8.40
N GLY A 33 -8.29 -5.19 8.33
CA GLY A 33 -9.01 -6.28 7.65
C GLY A 33 -8.97 -6.21 6.12
N PHE A 34 -8.14 -5.34 5.55
CA PHE A 34 -7.96 -5.18 4.10
C PHE A 34 -7.12 -6.32 3.52
N GLY A 35 -7.60 -6.96 2.45
CA GLY A 35 -6.90 -8.07 1.78
C GLY A 35 -7.06 -9.44 2.43
N THR A 36 -7.90 -9.55 3.46
CA THR A 36 -8.18 -10.84 4.11
C THR A 36 -9.16 -11.70 3.28
N GLY A 37 -8.98 -13.03 3.32
CA GLY A 37 -9.89 -14.00 2.68
C GLY A 37 -9.90 -13.93 1.15
N SER A 38 -11.09 -13.95 0.54
CA SER A 38 -11.25 -13.99 -0.93
C SER A 38 -10.80 -12.72 -1.65
N ALA A 39 -10.46 -11.65 -0.91
CA ALA A 39 -10.03 -10.36 -1.46
C ALA A 39 -8.50 -10.21 -1.56
N SER A 40 -7.71 -11.23 -1.18
CA SER A 40 -6.24 -11.16 -1.20
C SER A 40 -5.68 -10.73 -2.57
N THR A 41 -6.18 -11.32 -3.66
CA THR A 41 -5.72 -10.97 -5.02
C THR A 41 -6.03 -9.51 -5.40
N ALA A 42 -7.13 -8.97 -4.90
CA ALA A 42 -7.48 -7.56 -5.11
C ALA A 42 -6.57 -6.63 -4.31
N ALA A 43 -6.19 -7.04 -3.08
CA ALA A 43 -5.21 -6.31 -2.27
C ALA A 43 -3.83 -6.32 -2.92
N ASP A 44 -3.35 -7.47 -3.43
CA ASP A 44 -2.08 -7.54 -4.16
C ASP A 44 -2.07 -6.59 -5.38
N THR A 45 -3.16 -6.60 -6.15
CA THR A 45 -3.32 -5.71 -7.31
C THR A 45 -3.34 -4.24 -6.88
N TYR A 46 -3.98 -3.94 -5.75
CA TYR A 46 -4.04 -2.60 -5.18
C TYR A 46 -2.66 -2.11 -4.74
N SER A 47 -1.86 -2.95 -4.06
CA SER A 47 -0.49 -2.65 -3.65
C SER A 47 0.36 -2.21 -4.84
N ILE A 48 0.27 -2.94 -5.95
CA ILE A 48 0.99 -2.62 -7.20
C ILE A 48 0.50 -1.28 -7.78
N ALA A 49 -0.81 -1.03 -7.74
CA ALA A 49 -1.40 0.20 -8.27
C ALA A 49 -0.97 1.46 -7.49
N ILE A 50 -0.87 1.39 -6.16
CA ILE A 50 -0.44 2.54 -5.35
C ILE A 50 1.06 2.80 -5.43
N GLN A 51 1.87 1.75 -5.58
CA GLN A 51 3.31 1.86 -5.79
C GLN A 51 3.65 2.59 -7.10
N PHE A 52 2.81 2.43 -8.13
CA PHE A 52 2.92 3.25 -9.35
C PHE A 52 2.77 4.75 -9.07
N GLY A 53 1.90 5.13 -8.12
CA GLY A 53 1.77 6.51 -7.66
C GLY A 53 3.06 7.04 -7.00
N ALA A 54 3.73 6.21 -6.20
CA ALA A 54 5.01 6.57 -5.59
C ALA A 54 6.12 6.73 -6.65
N ILE A 55 6.16 5.86 -7.67
CA ILE A 55 7.07 6.00 -8.83
C ILE A 55 6.80 7.32 -9.58
N LEU A 56 5.54 7.66 -9.84
CA LEU A 56 5.20 8.93 -10.48
C LEU A 56 5.66 10.13 -9.65
N ALA A 57 5.56 10.06 -8.32
CA ALA A 57 6.03 11.12 -7.43
C ALA A 57 7.56 11.29 -7.41
N VAL A 58 8.34 10.33 -7.93
CA VAL A 58 9.78 10.49 -8.16
C VAL A 58 10.05 11.28 -9.46
N LEU A 59 9.16 11.19 -10.45
CA LEU A 59 9.34 11.81 -11.77
C LEU A 59 8.99 13.30 -11.80
N PHE A 60 8.28 13.82 -10.79
CA PHE A 60 7.80 15.19 -10.69
C PHE A 60 8.28 15.84 -9.39
#